data_AF-A0A6L8ERE3-F1
#
_entry.id   AF-A0A6L8ERE3-F1
#
_cell.length_a   1.000
_cell.length_b   1.000
_cell.length_c   1.000
_cell.angle_alpha   90.00
_cell.angle_beta   90.00
_cell.angle_gamma   90.00
#
_symmetry.space_group_name_H-M   'P 1'
#
loop_
_entity.id
_entity.type
_entity.pdbx_description
1 polymer ?
#
loop_
_entity_poly.entity_id
_entity_poly.type
_entity_poly.pdbx_seq_one_letter_code
_entity_poly.pdbx_strand_id
1 'polypeptide(L)'
;MNWAPRVKPIKIRRLYRYARLGIYDDLLLHDVGWELYERCTDIATVADVYREGRVPCPKCRTKITRRIDPLFSSGEGGTHENWFHCSHCAKRLLWRDCRQSLRNTPRCFDCRSVLQKADDLACVCGKTWSPAAYKQSIRTRVRLPCPHCLNLVRRPDPPSMERTVRMRKSSPALQCPKCQAVALHQHGNIECTACGYKRRWRDYRKSLKKKDEKLECPNCKYTFRWQAWRKSARPLRTGNPRPAREFVKKWIRCRTPRQRMIQIDTLLQTLHGRGPLAPLFIDSGEHNIRQMLDDLAS
;
A
#
# COMPACT_ATOMS: atom_id res chain seq x y z
N MET A 1 -14.48 13.04 -11.06
CA MET A 1 -13.37 13.43 -10.15
C MET A 1 -12.11 13.27 -10.95
N ASN A 2 -11.39 14.35 -11.16
CA ASN A 2 -10.18 14.34 -11.97
C ASN A 2 -9.02 14.29 -10.98
N TRP A 3 -8.33 13.14 -10.97
CA TRP A 3 -7.12 12.94 -10.21
C TRP A 3 -5.94 13.43 -11.04
N ALA A 4 -4.91 13.93 -10.36
CA ALA A 4 -3.67 14.36 -10.99
C ALA A 4 -3.10 13.22 -11.86
N PRO A 5 -2.64 13.51 -13.08
CA PRO A 5 -2.07 12.50 -13.97
C PRO A 5 -0.77 11.95 -13.38
N ARG A 6 -0.32 10.83 -13.94
CA ARG A 6 1.03 10.33 -13.67
C ARG A 6 2.03 11.11 -14.51
N VAL A 7 3.23 11.31 -13.97
CA VAL A 7 4.30 12.06 -14.64
C VAL A 7 4.86 11.23 -15.78
N LYS A 8 5.05 11.86 -16.94
CA LYS A 8 5.60 11.19 -18.11
C LYS A 8 7.10 10.91 -17.91
N PRO A 9 7.58 9.67 -18.14
CA PRO A 9 9.01 9.31 -18.04
C PRO A 9 9.94 10.25 -18.79
N ILE A 10 9.51 10.75 -19.96
CA ILE A 10 10.33 11.62 -20.80
C ILE A 10 10.71 12.93 -20.12
N LYS A 11 9.82 13.51 -19.30
CA LYS A 11 10.12 14.74 -18.55
C LYS A 11 11.19 14.48 -17.49
N ILE A 12 11.08 13.34 -16.78
CA ILE A 12 12.07 12.91 -15.78
C ILE A 12 13.44 12.66 -16.45
N ARG A 13 13.48 11.92 -17.56
CA ARG A 13 14.74 11.69 -18.30
C ARG A 13 15.39 12.99 -18.76
N ARG A 14 14.59 13.96 -19.23
CA ARG A 14 15.08 15.28 -19.64
C ARG A 14 15.69 16.06 -18.47
N LEU A 15 15.05 16.05 -17.30
CA LEU A 15 15.60 16.67 -16.08
C LEU A 15 17.00 16.14 -15.76
N TYR A 16 17.15 14.82 -15.70
CA TYR A 16 18.44 14.21 -15.35
C TYR A 16 19.50 14.43 -16.44
N ARG A 17 19.12 14.45 -17.72
CA ARG A 17 20.04 14.78 -18.80
C ARG A 17 20.63 16.18 -18.65
N TYR A 18 19.80 17.18 -18.36
CA TYR A 18 20.28 18.56 -18.15
C TYR A 18 21.07 18.69 -16.85
N ALA A 19 20.63 18.04 -15.78
CA ALA A 19 21.36 18.05 -14.51
C ALA A 19 22.78 17.47 -14.64
N ARG A 20 22.98 16.41 -15.45
CA ARG A 20 24.31 15.84 -15.77
C ARG A 20 25.23 16.84 -16.48
N LEU A 21 24.67 17.81 -17.20
CA LEU A 21 25.41 18.91 -17.84
C LEU A 21 25.59 20.13 -16.92
N GLY A 22 25.17 20.05 -15.66
CA GLY A 22 25.17 21.16 -14.72
C GLY A 22 24.06 22.19 -14.97
N ILE A 23 23.13 21.91 -15.88
CA ILE A 23 22.05 22.82 -16.27
C ILE A 23 20.77 22.47 -15.49
N TYR A 24 20.22 23.44 -14.77
CA TYR A 24 18.93 23.33 -14.09
C TYR A 24 17.88 24.16 -14.83
N ASP A 25 17.11 23.49 -15.69
CA ASP A 25 15.93 24.09 -16.34
C ASP A 25 14.83 24.31 -15.30
N ASP A 26 14.68 25.55 -14.81
CA ASP A 26 13.76 25.86 -13.73
C ASP A 26 12.30 25.66 -14.13
N LEU A 27 11.95 25.90 -15.39
CA LEU A 27 10.59 25.68 -15.90
C LEU A 27 10.24 24.19 -15.89
N LEU A 28 11.16 23.34 -16.38
CA LEU A 28 10.97 21.90 -16.37
C LEU A 28 10.94 21.32 -14.95
N LEU A 29 11.79 21.81 -14.05
CA LEU A 29 11.79 21.43 -12.63
C LEU A 29 10.49 21.82 -11.94
N HIS A 30 10.00 23.02 -12.22
CA HIS A 30 8.73 23.50 -11.69
C HIS A 30 7.57 22.65 -12.17
N ASP A 31 7.49 22.39 -13.48
CA ASP A 31 6.45 21.59 -14.12
C ASP A 31 6.40 20.16 -13.56
N VAL A 32 7.52 19.41 -13.63
CA VAL A 32 7.59 18.04 -13.10
C VAL A 32 7.33 18.00 -11.60
N GLY A 33 7.88 18.95 -10.86
CA GLY A 33 7.74 19.02 -9.43
C GLY A 33 6.29 19.26 -8.96
N TRP A 34 5.55 20.12 -9.65
CA TRP A 34 4.13 20.33 -9.37
C TRP A 34 3.26 19.15 -9.80
N GLU A 35 3.53 18.51 -10.95
CA GLU A 35 2.83 17.27 -11.32
C GLU A 35 3.01 16.19 -10.26
N LEU A 36 4.25 15.99 -9.78
CA LEU A 36 4.54 15.08 -8.67
C LEU A 36 3.83 15.51 -7.38
N TYR A 37 3.82 16.81 -7.08
CA TYR A 37 3.18 17.34 -5.87
C TYR A 37 1.67 17.08 -5.85
N GLU A 38 0.98 17.38 -6.95
CA GLU A 38 -0.47 17.13 -7.06
C GLU A 38 -0.77 15.65 -6.94
N ARG A 39 0.00 14.81 -7.62
CA ARG A 39 -0.14 13.36 -7.54
C ARG A 39 0.11 12.83 -6.12
N CYS A 40 1.15 13.32 -5.45
CA CYS A 40 1.42 12.97 -4.06
C CYS A 40 0.29 13.42 -3.12
N THR A 41 -0.27 14.60 -3.34
CA THR A 41 -1.40 15.13 -2.58
C THR A 41 -2.64 14.24 -2.72
N ASP A 42 -2.94 13.80 -3.94
CA ASP A 42 -4.04 12.88 -4.20
C ASP A 42 -3.83 11.51 -3.54
N ILE A 43 -2.62 10.94 -3.63
CA ILE A 43 -2.28 9.67 -2.97
C ILE A 43 -2.43 9.79 -1.45
N ALA A 44 -1.92 10.87 -0.85
CA ALA A 44 -2.05 11.12 0.59
C ALA A 44 -3.52 11.28 0.98
N THR A 45 -4.28 12.07 0.22
CA THR A 45 -5.72 12.29 0.46
C THR A 45 -6.49 10.97 0.42
N VAL A 46 -6.27 10.13 -0.59
CA VAL A 46 -6.92 8.83 -0.71
C VAL A 46 -6.56 7.94 0.48
N ALA A 47 -5.30 7.93 0.91
CA ALA A 47 -4.89 7.15 2.08
C ALA A 47 -5.57 7.65 3.38
N ASP A 48 -5.73 8.96 3.54
CA ASP A 48 -6.41 9.57 4.69
C ASP A 48 -7.89 9.20 4.72
N VAL A 49 -8.57 9.11 3.56
CA VAL A 49 -9.96 8.66 3.49
C VAL A 49 -10.16 7.29 4.12
N TYR A 50 -9.25 6.34 3.84
CA TYR A 50 -9.36 4.99 4.39
C TYR A 50 -8.98 4.90 5.87
N ARG A 51 -8.23 5.87 6.40
CA ARG A 51 -7.79 5.92 7.79
C ARG A 51 -8.77 6.70 8.68
N GLU A 52 -9.22 7.85 8.22
CA GLU A 52 -9.99 8.84 8.98
C GLU A 52 -11.45 8.94 8.55
N GLY A 53 -11.81 8.36 7.39
CA GLY A 53 -13.19 8.36 6.91
C GLY A 53 -13.63 9.70 6.32
N ARG A 54 -12.69 10.61 6.07
CA ARG A 54 -12.96 11.93 5.52
C ARG A 54 -12.85 11.88 4.00
N VAL A 55 -13.98 11.76 3.31
CA VAL A 55 -14.05 11.63 1.85
C VAL A 55 -14.09 13.02 1.21
N PRO A 56 -13.15 13.40 0.33
CA PRO A 56 -13.23 14.68 -0.38
C PRO A 56 -14.36 14.68 -1.42
N CYS A 57 -15.13 15.75 -1.46
CA CYS A 57 -16.14 15.98 -2.48
C CYS A 57 -15.51 16.02 -3.89
N PRO A 58 -16.05 15.28 -4.87
CA PRO A 58 -15.57 15.31 -6.26
C PRO A 58 -15.63 16.68 -6.96
N LYS A 59 -16.48 17.61 -6.50
CA LYS A 59 -16.65 18.95 -7.09
C LYS A 59 -15.79 20.01 -6.40
N CYS A 60 -15.89 20.15 -5.08
CA CYS A 60 -15.24 21.24 -4.34
C CYS A 60 -14.17 20.79 -3.33
N ARG A 61 -13.82 19.49 -3.31
CA ARG A 61 -12.83 18.88 -2.40
C ARG A 61 -13.11 19.01 -0.89
N THR A 62 -14.23 19.61 -0.49
CA THR A 62 -14.66 19.69 0.92
C THR A 62 -14.73 18.29 1.51
N LYS A 63 -14.13 18.10 2.69
CA LYS A 63 -14.04 16.80 3.37
C LYS A 63 -15.38 16.47 4.03
N ILE A 64 -15.95 15.32 3.66
CA ILE A 64 -17.22 14.81 4.16
C ILE A 64 -16.93 13.64 5.08
N THR A 65 -17.42 13.69 6.31
CA THR A 65 -17.26 12.58 7.26
C THR A 65 -18.17 11.42 6.88
N ARG A 66 -17.56 10.32 6.48
CA ARG A 66 -18.21 9.02 6.27
C ARG A 66 -18.16 8.24 7.58
N ARG A 67 -19.25 7.55 7.94
CA ARG A 67 -19.23 6.59 9.05
C ARG A 67 -18.29 5.44 8.67
N ILE A 68 -17.06 5.47 9.15
CA ILE A 68 -16.21 4.28 9.13
C ILE A 68 -16.81 3.33 10.15
N ASP A 69 -17.21 2.15 9.72
CA ASP A 69 -17.59 1.12 10.66
C ASP A 69 -16.39 0.85 11.58
N PRO A 70 -16.53 1.03 12.92
CA PRO A 70 -15.44 0.93 13.88
C PRO A 70 -14.72 -0.43 13.89
N LEU A 71 -15.32 -1.45 13.27
CA LEU A 71 -14.65 -2.72 12.99
C LEU A 71 -13.46 -2.59 12.02
N PHE A 72 -13.40 -1.51 11.24
CA PHE A 72 -12.30 -1.17 10.33
C PHE A 72 -11.41 -0.05 10.86
N SER A 73 -11.79 0.66 11.93
CA SER A 73 -10.97 1.71 12.53
C SER A 73 -9.91 1.18 13.50
N SER A 74 -10.04 -0.07 13.96
CA SER A 74 -9.09 -0.74 14.87
C SER A 74 -8.07 -1.62 14.16
N GLY A 75 -8.25 -1.88 12.87
CA GLY A 75 -7.19 -2.42 12.03
C GLY A 75 -6.57 -1.26 11.30
N GLU A 76 -5.34 -0.88 11.65
CA GLU A 76 -4.57 0.08 10.87
C GLU A 76 -4.80 -0.15 9.38
N GLY A 77 -5.49 0.79 8.74
CA GLY A 77 -5.76 0.81 7.31
C GLY A 77 -4.51 1.10 6.48
N GLY A 78 -3.33 1.11 7.10
CA GLY A 78 -2.06 0.92 6.43
C GLY A 78 -1.60 -0.49 6.75
N THR A 79 -1.03 -1.18 5.78
CA THR A 79 -0.06 -2.21 6.10
C THR A 79 0.82 -1.68 7.23
N HIS A 80 0.73 -2.25 8.44
CA HIS A 80 1.89 -2.32 9.34
C HIS A 80 2.96 -3.03 8.50
N GLU A 81 3.63 -2.26 7.64
CA GLU A 81 4.85 -2.69 6.99
C GLU A 81 5.85 -2.69 8.14
N ASN A 82 5.80 -3.74 8.95
CA ASN A 82 6.80 -4.10 9.95
C ASN A 82 8.06 -4.44 9.15
N TRP A 83 8.66 -3.39 8.58
CA TRP A 83 9.93 -3.47 7.94
C TRP A 83 10.96 -3.72 9.02
N PHE A 84 11.97 -4.51 8.67
CA PHE A 84 13.05 -4.88 9.57
C PHE A 84 14.35 -4.85 8.77
N HIS A 85 15.48 -4.69 9.44
CA HIS A 85 16.78 -4.83 8.80
C HIS A 85 17.20 -6.30 8.82
N CYS A 86 17.77 -6.78 7.72
CA CYS A 86 18.48 -8.04 7.75
C CYS A 86 19.68 -7.92 8.70
N SER A 87 19.82 -8.84 9.66
CA SER A 87 20.95 -8.89 10.59
C SER A 87 22.31 -9.08 9.88
N HIS A 88 22.31 -9.57 8.64
CA HIS A 88 23.54 -9.86 7.90
C HIS A 88 23.93 -8.76 6.91
N CYS A 89 22.99 -8.29 6.08
CA CYS A 89 23.31 -7.32 5.03
C CYS A 89 22.80 -5.90 5.32
N ALA A 90 22.20 -5.68 6.49
CA ALA A 90 21.58 -4.41 6.91
C ALA A 90 20.48 -3.86 5.97
N LYS A 91 20.19 -4.53 4.84
CA LYS A 91 19.14 -4.11 3.90
C LYS A 91 17.78 -4.15 4.59
N ARG A 92 16.98 -3.14 4.29
CA ARG A 92 15.61 -3.02 4.76
C ARG A 92 14.70 -3.99 4.02
N LEU A 93 13.96 -4.81 4.77
CA LEU A 93 13.14 -5.89 4.25
C LEU A 93 11.70 -5.80 4.75
N LEU A 94 10.78 -6.38 3.98
CA LEU A 94 9.46 -6.76 4.47
C LEU A 94 9.33 -8.29 4.44
N TRP A 95 8.60 -8.85 5.41
CA TRP A 95 8.35 -10.29 5.42
C TRP A 95 7.61 -10.78 4.16
N ARG A 96 6.83 -9.90 3.52
CA ARG A 96 6.19 -10.20 2.23
C ARG A 96 7.21 -10.34 1.09
N ASP A 97 8.31 -9.57 1.12
CA ASP A 97 9.32 -9.57 0.06
C ASP A 97 10.15 -10.86 0.12
N CYS A 98 10.49 -11.33 1.33
CA CYS A 98 11.08 -12.66 1.54
C CYS A 98 10.22 -13.78 0.94
N ARG A 99 8.91 -13.73 1.17
CA ARG A 99 7.97 -14.72 0.60
C ARG A 99 7.84 -14.60 -0.91
N GLN A 100 7.82 -13.38 -1.44
CA GLN A 100 7.69 -13.16 -2.88
C GLN A 100 8.95 -13.59 -3.63
N SER A 101 10.14 -13.35 -3.07
CA SER A 101 11.40 -13.84 -3.62
C SER A 101 11.40 -15.35 -3.82
N LEU A 102 10.89 -16.12 -2.84
CA LEU A 102 10.77 -17.58 -2.94
C LEU A 102 9.68 -18.05 -3.91
N ARG A 103 8.68 -17.22 -4.21
CA ARG A 103 7.71 -17.56 -5.28
C ARG A 103 8.30 -17.36 -6.65
N ASN A 104 9.08 -16.29 -6.82
CA ASN A 104 9.72 -15.96 -8.08
C ASN A 104 10.84 -16.97 -8.38
N THR A 105 11.70 -17.22 -7.39
CA THR A 105 12.82 -18.15 -7.45
C THR A 105 12.71 -19.15 -6.29
N PRO A 106 11.93 -20.23 -6.46
CA PRO A 106 11.80 -21.27 -5.46
C PRO A 106 13.15 -21.86 -5.08
N ARG A 107 13.38 -21.97 -3.78
CA ARG A 107 14.57 -22.58 -3.19
C ARG A 107 14.16 -23.62 -2.17
N CYS A 108 14.96 -24.66 -2.05
CA CYS A 108 14.79 -25.62 -0.98
C CYS A 108 14.98 -24.93 0.37
N PHE A 109 14.19 -25.36 1.35
CA PHE A 109 14.30 -24.81 2.70
C PHE A 109 15.46 -25.39 3.50
N ASP A 110 16.08 -26.46 3.03
CA ASP A 110 17.20 -27.14 3.68
C ASP A 110 18.50 -26.92 2.89
N CYS A 111 18.53 -27.37 1.63
CA CYS A 111 19.69 -27.28 0.74
C CYS A 111 19.96 -25.84 0.24
N ARG A 112 18.95 -24.95 0.26
CA ARG A 112 18.95 -23.57 -0.30
C ARG A 112 19.20 -23.46 -1.80
N SER A 113 19.47 -24.56 -2.50
CA SER A 113 19.54 -24.63 -3.96
C SER A 113 18.21 -24.24 -4.58
N VAL A 114 18.29 -23.65 -5.78
CA VAL A 114 17.11 -23.30 -6.58
C VAL A 114 16.39 -24.59 -6.97
N LEU A 115 15.07 -24.60 -6.83
CA LEU A 115 14.24 -25.73 -7.22
C LEU A 115 14.00 -25.67 -8.72
N GLN A 116 14.09 -26.81 -9.38
CA GLN A 116 13.67 -26.96 -10.77
C GLN A 116 12.15 -26.89 -10.84
N LYS A 117 11.63 -26.09 -11.77
CA LYS A 117 10.19 -25.94 -12.00
C LYS A 117 9.76 -26.91 -13.10
N ALA A 118 9.10 -27.99 -12.70
CA ALA A 118 8.29 -28.84 -13.58
C ALA A 118 6.84 -28.79 -13.08
N ASP A 119 6.10 -29.90 -13.16
CA ASP A 119 4.79 -30.04 -12.49
C ASP A 119 4.94 -29.92 -10.96
N ASP A 120 6.01 -30.50 -10.42
CA ASP A 120 6.47 -30.34 -9.05
C ASP A 120 7.81 -29.59 -8.97
N LEU A 121 8.07 -29.02 -7.79
CA LEU A 121 9.32 -28.33 -7.48
C LEU A 121 10.32 -29.33 -6.87
N ALA A 122 11.44 -29.61 -7.56
CA ALA A 122 12.45 -30.55 -7.09
C ALA A 122 13.76 -29.86 -6.67
N CYS A 123 14.33 -30.19 -5.50
CA CYS A 123 15.74 -29.87 -5.15
C CYS A 123 16.64 -31.03 -5.58
N VAL A 124 17.87 -30.69 -5.95
CA VAL A 124 19.03 -31.57 -6.09
C VAL A 124 19.26 -32.49 -4.87
N CYS A 125 18.79 -32.11 -3.68
CA CYS A 125 18.85 -32.93 -2.46
C CYS A 125 17.75 -34.01 -2.38
N GLY A 126 17.03 -34.27 -3.47
CA GLY A 126 16.00 -35.32 -3.57
C GLY A 126 14.63 -34.95 -3.02
N LYS A 127 14.42 -33.70 -2.55
CA LYS A 127 13.12 -33.26 -2.01
C LYS A 127 12.24 -32.66 -3.10
N THR A 128 10.96 -33.04 -3.11
CA THR A 128 9.96 -32.54 -4.03
C THR A 128 8.81 -31.87 -3.31
N TRP A 129 8.21 -30.86 -3.94
CA TRP A 129 7.03 -30.18 -3.43
C TRP A 129 6.04 -29.90 -4.56
N SER A 130 4.77 -30.16 -4.31
CA SER A 130 3.73 -29.56 -5.15
C SER A 130 3.72 -28.03 -5.02
N PRO A 131 3.33 -27.28 -6.06
CA PRO A 131 3.28 -25.82 -6.00
C PRO A 131 2.41 -25.28 -4.85
N ALA A 132 1.34 -26.00 -4.49
CA ALA A 132 0.47 -25.66 -3.37
C ALA A 132 1.14 -25.91 -2.01
N ALA A 133 1.76 -27.08 -1.83
CA ALA A 133 2.49 -27.43 -0.61
C ALA A 133 3.68 -26.49 -0.36
N TYR A 134 4.37 -26.09 -1.43
CA TYR A 134 5.46 -25.13 -1.36
C TYR A 134 4.97 -23.74 -0.94
N LYS A 135 3.89 -23.23 -1.55
CA LYS A 135 3.26 -21.94 -1.16
C LYS A 135 2.80 -21.94 0.30
N GLN A 136 2.24 -23.06 0.77
CA GLN A 136 1.84 -23.22 2.16
C GLN A 136 3.05 -23.18 3.10
N SER A 137 4.13 -23.88 2.74
CA SER A 137 5.40 -23.88 3.49
C SER A 137 6.01 -22.48 3.61
N ILE A 138 6.01 -21.68 2.54
CA ILE A 138 6.44 -20.27 2.57
C ILE A 138 5.59 -19.44 3.54
N ARG A 139 4.30 -19.74 3.65
CA ARG A 139 3.35 -18.94 4.45
C ARG A 139 3.49 -19.18 5.95
N THR A 140 3.78 -20.42 6.36
CA THR A 140 3.79 -20.85 7.77
C THR A 140 5.15 -20.69 8.44
N ARG A 141 6.24 -20.71 7.68
CA ARG A 141 7.60 -20.61 8.23
C ARG A 141 7.86 -19.27 8.93
N VAL A 142 8.60 -19.35 10.03
CA VAL A 142 9.06 -18.20 10.85
C VAL A 142 10.46 -17.74 10.41
N ARG A 143 11.19 -18.55 9.65
CA ARG A 143 12.51 -18.21 9.10
C ARG A 143 12.49 -18.38 7.58
N LEU A 144 12.98 -17.39 6.86
CA LEU A 144 13.07 -17.39 5.39
C LEU A 144 14.39 -16.75 4.97
N PRO A 145 14.96 -17.12 3.82
CA PRO A 145 16.15 -16.48 3.29
C PRO A 145 15.88 -15.01 2.91
N CYS A 146 16.85 -14.14 3.21
CA CYS A 146 16.89 -12.78 2.76
C CYS A 146 17.00 -12.73 1.21
N PRO A 147 16.18 -11.94 0.51
CA PRO A 147 16.29 -11.78 -0.95
C PRO A 147 17.64 -11.25 -1.44
N HIS A 148 18.39 -10.54 -0.58
CA HIS A 148 19.65 -9.89 -0.96
C HIS A 148 20.89 -10.73 -0.65
N CYS A 149 20.94 -11.38 0.51
CA CYS A 149 22.12 -12.10 0.99
C CYS A 149 21.88 -13.59 1.25
N LEU A 150 20.66 -14.08 1.03
CA LEU A 150 20.22 -15.48 1.22
C LEU A 150 20.39 -16.05 2.63
N ASN A 151 20.93 -15.28 3.59
CA ASN A 151 20.96 -15.64 5.00
C ASN A 151 19.56 -15.68 5.60
N LEU A 152 19.35 -16.58 6.55
CA LEU A 152 18.06 -16.79 7.18
C LEU A 152 17.71 -15.62 8.10
N VAL A 153 16.59 -14.98 7.80
CA VAL A 153 16.01 -13.93 8.64
C VAL A 153 14.77 -14.46 9.35
N ARG A 154 14.62 -14.09 10.63
CA ARG A 154 13.43 -14.41 11.43
C ARG A 154 12.32 -13.42 11.12
N ARG A 155 11.09 -13.91 11.09
CA ARG A 155 9.89 -13.08 11.01
C ARG A 155 9.91 -12.13 12.21
N PRO A 156 9.75 -10.81 12.00
CA PRO A 156 9.60 -9.87 13.11
C PRO A 156 8.41 -10.28 13.95
N ASP A 157 8.60 -10.32 15.26
CA ASP A 157 7.47 -10.45 16.18
C ASP A 157 6.53 -9.27 15.92
N PRO A 158 5.20 -9.47 16.01
CA PRO A 158 4.31 -8.33 16.07
C PRO A 158 4.82 -7.42 17.20
N PRO A 159 4.85 -6.09 17.00
CA PRO A 159 5.29 -5.19 18.06
C PRO A 159 4.56 -5.59 19.34
N SER A 160 5.31 -5.81 20.42
CA SER A 160 4.74 -6.09 21.72
C SER A 160 3.68 -5.01 21.95
N MET A 161 2.41 -5.41 21.99
CA MET A 161 1.42 -4.57 22.63
C MET A 161 1.91 -4.49 24.07
N GLU A 162 2.70 -3.47 24.40
CA GLU A 162 2.71 -2.95 25.76
C GLU A 162 1.25 -2.90 26.16
N ARG A 163 0.94 -3.52 27.30
CA ARG A 163 -0.38 -3.56 27.91
C ARG A 163 -0.77 -2.13 28.28
N THR A 164 -0.97 -1.26 27.29
CA THR A 164 -1.86 -0.13 27.44
C THR A 164 -3.18 -0.78 27.79
N VAL A 165 -3.55 -0.59 29.05
CA VAL A 165 -4.86 -0.89 29.62
C VAL A 165 -5.85 -0.89 28.48
N ARG A 166 -6.36 -2.07 28.11
CA ARG A 166 -7.51 -2.19 27.23
C ARG A 166 -8.62 -1.46 27.96
N MET A 167 -8.73 -0.14 27.79
CA MET A 167 -10.02 0.52 27.85
C MET A 167 -10.87 -0.35 26.95
N ARG A 168 -11.83 -1.03 27.56
CA ARG A 168 -12.91 -1.73 26.88
C ARG A 168 -13.54 -0.70 25.95
N LYS A 169 -12.99 -0.51 24.75
CA LYS A 169 -13.72 0.11 23.65
C LYS A 169 -14.86 -0.86 23.43
N SER A 170 -16.02 -0.48 23.94
CA SER A 170 -17.31 -1.13 23.72
C SER A 170 -17.30 -1.68 22.31
N SER A 171 -17.32 -3.01 22.17
CA SER A 171 -17.45 -3.65 20.87
C SER A 171 -18.62 -2.98 20.17
N PRO A 172 -18.42 -2.35 19.00
CA PRO A 172 -19.47 -1.58 18.38
C PRO A 172 -20.68 -2.47 18.14
N ALA A 173 -21.87 -1.98 18.48
CA ALA A 173 -23.12 -2.69 18.25
C ALA A 173 -23.23 -3.04 16.76
N LEU A 174 -23.14 -4.34 16.44
CA LEU A 174 -23.27 -4.80 15.05
C LEU A 174 -24.74 -4.66 14.66
N GLN A 175 -25.01 -4.26 13.43
CA GLN A 175 -26.38 -4.18 12.94
C GLN A 175 -26.71 -5.35 12.01
N CYS A 176 -27.87 -5.96 12.24
CA CYS A 176 -28.41 -6.99 11.37
C CYS A 176 -28.71 -6.40 9.98
N PRO A 177 -28.23 -7.01 8.88
CA PRO A 177 -28.51 -6.51 7.54
C PRO A 177 -29.98 -6.70 7.12
N LYS A 178 -30.75 -7.57 7.81
CA LYS A 178 -32.15 -7.85 7.49
C LYS A 178 -33.13 -6.91 8.20
N CYS A 179 -32.92 -6.65 9.49
CA CYS A 179 -33.84 -5.87 10.32
C CYS A 179 -33.20 -4.68 11.05
N GLN A 180 -31.91 -4.42 10.86
CA GLN A 180 -31.13 -3.35 11.51
C GLN A 180 -31.01 -3.42 13.04
N ALA A 181 -31.67 -4.37 13.70
CA ALA A 181 -31.51 -4.65 15.12
C ALA A 181 -30.08 -5.04 15.50
N VAL A 182 -29.79 -4.99 16.80
CA VAL A 182 -28.49 -5.37 17.35
C VAL A 182 -28.20 -6.84 17.03
N ALA A 183 -26.98 -7.09 16.59
CA ALA A 183 -26.47 -8.42 16.31
C ALA A 183 -25.16 -8.66 17.06
N LEU A 184 -24.90 -9.92 17.39
CA LEU A 184 -23.75 -10.34 18.17
C LEU A 184 -22.83 -11.20 17.31
N HIS A 185 -21.52 -11.09 17.54
CA HIS A 185 -20.55 -11.97 16.92
C HIS A 185 -20.34 -13.20 17.80
N GLN A 186 -20.87 -14.35 17.37
CA GLN A 186 -20.79 -15.62 18.10
C GLN A 186 -20.26 -16.71 17.18
N HIS A 187 -19.27 -17.48 17.65
CA HIS A 187 -18.69 -18.64 16.93
C HIS A 187 -18.34 -18.38 15.46
N GLY A 188 -17.83 -17.19 15.12
CA GLY A 188 -17.46 -16.82 13.75
C GLY A 188 -18.64 -16.42 12.85
N ASN A 189 -19.84 -16.26 13.40
CA ASN A 189 -21.03 -15.75 12.74
C ASN A 189 -21.50 -14.45 13.39
N ILE A 190 -22.26 -13.67 12.62
CA ILE A 190 -23.12 -12.62 13.16
C ILE A 190 -24.52 -13.22 13.33
N GLU A 191 -25.08 -13.07 14.52
CA GLU A 191 -26.41 -13.57 14.88
C GLU A 191 -27.25 -12.39 15.39
N CYS A 192 -28.41 -12.17 14.77
CA CYS A 192 -29.33 -11.12 15.15
C CYS A 192 -30.21 -11.59 16.32
N THR A 193 -30.27 -10.80 17.40
CA THR A 193 -31.10 -11.14 18.56
C THR A 193 -32.60 -10.94 18.32
N ALA A 194 -32.99 -10.12 17.33
CA ALA A 194 -34.40 -9.83 17.05
C ALA A 194 -35.06 -10.76 16.01
N CYS A 195 -34.32 -11.18 14.98
CA CYS A 195 -34.89 -11.94 13.86
C CYS A 195 -34.20 -13.29 13.59
N GLY A 196 -33.25 -13.70 14.44
CA GLY A 196 -32.51 -14.96 14.29
C GLY A 196 -31.59 -15.02 13.06
N TYR A 197 -31.44 -13.92 12.33
CA TYR A 197 -30.60 -13.89 11.13
C TYR A 197 -29.15 -14.26 11.45
N LYS A 198 -28.64 -15.29 10.78
CA LYS A 198 -27.28 -15.80 10.93
C LYS A 198 -26.50 -15.65 9.64
N ARG A 199 -25.27 -15.13 9.72
CA ARG A 199 -24.34 -15.04 8.59
C ARG A 199 -22.91 -15.23 9.03
N ARG A 200 -22.06 -15.85 8.21
CA ARG A 200 -20.62 -15.91 8.46
C ARG A 200 -20.03 -14.50 8.61
N TRP A 201 -19.25 -14.30 9.66
CA TRP A 201 -18.61 -13.01 9.98
C TRP A 201 -17.78 -12.47 8.81
N ARG A 202 -17.04 -13.35 8.13
CA ARG A 202 -16.26 -12.99 6.94
C ARG A 202 -17.12 -12.33 5.86
N ASP A 203 -18.32 -12.85 5.62
CA ASP A 203 -19.19 -12.37 4.55
C ASP A 203 -19.95 -11.11 4.96
N TYR A 204 -20.29 -10.99 6.25
CA TYR A 204 -20.79 -9.73 6.81
C TYR A 204 -19.75 -8.59 6.68
N ARG A 205 -18.48 -8.85 7.04
CA ARG A 205 -17.41 -7.86 6.83
C ARG A 205 -17.22 -7.49 5.36
N LYS A 206 -17.39 -8.45 4.44
CA LYS A 206 -17.36 -8.17 2.99
C LYS A 206 -18.53 -7.30 2.56
N SER A 207 -19.74 -7.55 3.06
CA SER A 207 -20.92 -6.72 2.71
C SER A 207 -20.77 -5.28 3.20
N LEU A 208 -20.22 -5.08 4.41
CA LEU A 208 -19.91 -3.74 4.91
C LEU A 208 -18.92 -2.98 4.03
N LYS A 209 -17.89 -3.66 3.49
CA LYS A 209 -16.95 -3.04 2.52
C LYS A 209 -17.60 -2.69 1.18
N LYS A 210 -18.63 -3.44 0.78
CA LYS A 210 -19.39 -3.25 -0.45
C LYS A 210 -20.57 -2.29 -0.29
N LYS A 211 -20.89 -1.84 0.93
CA LYS A 211 -21.97 -0.88 1.18
C LYS A 211 -21.75 0.35 0.31
N ASP A 212 -22.76 0.70 -0.48
CA ASP A 212 -22.71 1.83 -1.40
C ASP A 212 -23.57 2.96 -0.84
N GLU A 213 -23.02 3.67 0.14
CA GLU A 213 -23.74 4.78 0.76
C GLU A 213 -23.72 6.04 -0.11
N LYS A 214 -24.81 6.79 -0.06
CA LYS A 214 -24.92 8.12 -0.67
C LYS A 214 -24.31 9.14 0.28
N LEU A 215 -23.35 9.91 -0.22
CA LEU A 215 -22.70 11.01 0.47
C LEU A 215 -23.16 12.33 -0.16
N GLU A 216 -23.40 13.34 0.67
CA GLU A 216 -23.77 14.68 0.24
C GLU A 216 -22.74 15.68 0.76
N CYS A 217 -22.30 16.59 -0.10
CA CYS A 217 -21.39 17.64 0.28
C CYS A 217 -22.14 18.76 1.02
N PRO A 218 -21.77 19.12 2.26
CA PRO A 218 -22.44 20.20 2.98
C PRO A 218 -22.24 21.57 2.31
N ASN A 219 -21.12 21.74 1.60
CA ASN A 219 -20.72 22.99 0.95
C ASN A 219 -21.43 23.18 -0.41
N CYS A 220 -21.21 22.28 -1.38
CA CYS A 220 -21.73 22.45 -2.75
C CYS A 220 -22.99 21.63 -3.07
N LYS A 221 -23.58 20.96 -2.06
CA LYS A 221 -24.76 20.09 -2.17
C LYS A 221 -24.66 18.93 -3.18
N TYR A 222 -23.46 18.69 -3.71
CA TYR A 222 -23.24 17.61 -4.65
C TYR A 222 -23.38 16.25 -3.96
N THR A 223 -24.27 15.42 -4.48
CA THR A 223 -24.47 14.05 -4.02
C THR A 223 -23.71 13.05 -4.87
N PHE A 224 -23.03 12.09 -4.26
CA PHE A 224 -22.33 11.02 -4.95
C PHE A 224 -22.33 9.73 -4.15
N ARG A 225 -22.03 8.61 -4.80
CA ARG A 225 -22.00 7.29 -4.18
C ARG A 225 -20.58 6.88 -3.77
N TRP A 226 -20.44 6.24 -2.62
CA TRP A 226 -19.15 5.78 -2.10
C TRP A 226 -18.44 4.81 -3.04
N GLN A 227 -19.12 3.82 -3.63
CA GLN A 227 -18.45 2.87 -4.52
C GLN A 227 -17.96 3.54 -5.81
N ALA A 228 -18.68 4.54 -6.31
CA ALA A 228 -18.24 5.35 -7.46
C ALA A 228 -16.95 6.13 -7.12
N TRP A 229 -16.91 6.79 -5.96
CA TRP A 229 -15.71 7.48 -5.46
C TRP A 229 -14.56 6.49 -5.23
N ARG A 230 -14.84 5.35 -4.61
CA ARG A 230 -13.85 4.30 -4.32
C ARG A 230 -13.25 3.72 -5.60
N LYS A 231 -14.07 3.53 -6.64
CA LYS A 231 -13.63 3.06 -7.96
C LYS A 231 -12.70 4.08 -8.60
N SER A 232 -13.03 5.38 -8.55
CA SER A 232 -12.15 6.42 -9.11
C SER A 232 -10.83 6.54 -8.35
N ALA A 233 -10.82 6.35 -7.03
CA ALA A 233 -9.62 6.44 -6.20
C ALA A 233 -8.71 5.19 -6.27
N ARG A 234 -9.15 4.11 -6.92
CA ARG A 234 -8.40 2.84 -7.02
C ARG A 234 -6.96 3.00 -7.54
N PRO A 235 -6.67 3.82 -8.57
CA PRO A 235 -5.32 4.00 -9.10
C PRO A 235 -4.36 4.77 -8.18
N LEU A 236 -4.86 5.34 -7.08
CA LEU A 236 -4.08 6.10 -6.09
C LEU A 236 -3.85 5.32 -4.80
N ARG A 237 -4.47 4.14 -4.68
CA ARG A 237 -4.48 3.39 -3.43
C ARG A 237 -3.11 2.74 -3.19
N THR A 238 -2.51 3.09 -2.07
CA THR A 238 -1.26 2.50 -1.59
C THR A 238 -1.38 2.07 -0.13
N GLY A 239 -0.64 1.02 0.25
CA GLY A 239 -0.45 0.66 1.66
C GLY A 239 0.55 1.58 2.37
N ASN A 240 1.36 2.33 1.62
CA ASN A 240 2.44 3.17 2.12
C ASN A 240 2.37 4.59 1.51
N PRO A 241 1.59 5.51 2.10
CA PRO A 241 1.48 6.89 1.63
C PRO A 241 2.64 7.79 2.09
N ARG A 242 3.61 7.27 2.86
CA ARG A 242 4.67 8.07 3.49
C ARG A 242 5.53 8.84 2.49
N PRO A 243 6.02 8.25 1.37
CA PRO A 243 6.78 9.00 0.37
C PRO A 243 6.03 10.21 -0.18
N ALA A 244 4.74 10.03 -0.47
CA ALA A 244 3.89 11.10 -0.99
C ALA A 244 3.72 12.23 0.04
N ARG A 245 3.44 11.89 1.31
CA ARG A 245 3.32 12.88 2.39
C ARG A 245 4.62 13.64 2.64
N GLU A 246 5.75 12.94 2.63
CA GLU A 246 7.08 13.56 2.81
C GLU A 246 7.40 14.49 1.65
N PHE A 247 7.07 14.13 0.41
CA PHE A 247 7.26 14.98 -0.75
C PHE A 247 6.43 16.26 -0.67
N VAL A 248 5.11 16.15 -0.42
CA VAL A 248 4.21 17.32 -0.28
C VAL A 248 4.72 18.30 0.77
N LYS A 249 5.15 17.79 1.94
CA LYS A 249 5.66 18.63 3.03
C LYS A 249 6.95 19.37 2.67
N LYS A 250 7.86 18.73 1.93
CA LYS A 250 9.19 19.28 1.61
C LYS A 250 9.19 20.15 0.35
N TRP A 251 8.36 19.82 -0.65
CA TRP A 251 8.33 20.51 -1.94
C TRP A 251 8.07 22.01 -1.80
N ILE A 252 7.07 22.41 -0.99
CA ILE A 252 6.69 23.81 -0.76
C ILE A 252 7.84 24.65 -0.17
N ARG A 253 8.81 23.99 0.48
CA ARG A 253 9.97 24.65 1.11
C ARG A 253 11.15 24.80 0.15
N CYS A 254 11.10 24.18 -1.04
CA CYS A 254 12.16 24.25 -2.03
C CYS A 254 12.10 25.59 -2.78
N ARG A 255 13.12 26.42 -2.61
CA ARG A 255 13.21 27.76 -3.23
C ARG A 255 14.16 27.80 -4.41
N THR A 256 15.18 26.94 -4.44
CA THR A 256 16.18 26.93 -5.52
C THR A 256 15.99 25.74 -6.49
N PRO A 257 16.43 25.86 -7.76
CA PRO A 257 16.37 24.76 -8.73
C PRO A 257 17.08 23.50 -8.23
N ARG A 258 18.25 23.68 -7.58
CA ARG A 258 19.00 22.56 -6.98
C ARG A 258 18.21 21.86 -5.87
N GLN A 259 17.54 22.61 -4.99
CA GLN A 259 16.69 22.03 -3.94
C GLN A 259 15.52 21.25 -4.54
N ARG A 260 14.88 21.80 -5.58
CA ARG A 260 13.80 21.12 -6.31
C ARG A 260 14.28 19.81 -6.93
N MET A 261 15.42 19.82 -7.59
CA MET A 261 16.02 18.61 -8.17
C MET A 261 16.32 17.55 -7.09
N ILE A 262 16.96 17.93 -5.98
CA ILE A 262 17.24 17.01 -4.85
C ILE A 262 15.94 16.40 -4.32
N GLN A 263 14.88 17.19 -4.20
CA GLN A 263 13.61 16.73 -3.67
C GLN A 263 12.89 15.76 -4.63
N ILE A 264 12.97 15.98 -5.93
CA ILE A 264 12.49 15.05 -6.98
C ILE A 264 13.29 13.76 -6.92
N ASP A 265 14.62 13.85 -6.89
CA ASP A 265 15.53 12.71 -6.84
C ASP A 265 15.31 11.85 -5.59
N THR A 266 15.19 12.48 -4.41
CA THR A 266 14.88 11.79 -3.15
C THR A 266 13.59 10.96 -3.25
N LEU A 267 12.55 11.50 -3.91
CA LEU A 267 11.31 10.75 -4.14
C LEU A 267 11.56 9.57 -5.07
N LEU A 268 12.23 9.78 -6.20
CA LEU A 268 12.49 8.73 -7.19
C LEU A 268 13.33 7.58 -6.62
N GLN A 269 14.39 7.88 -5.85
CA GLN A 269 15.17 6.88 -5.12
C GLN A 269 14.31 6.12 -4.10
N THR A 270 13.41 6.83 -3.39
CA THR A 270 12.47 6.20 -2.46
C THR A 270 11.51 5.25 -3.16
N LEU A 271 11.09 5.57 -4.40
CA LEU A 271 10.24 4.72 -5.22
C LEU A 271 11.00 3.51 -5.77
N HIS A 272 12.26 3.71 -6.20
CA HIS A 272 13.16 2.66 -6.68
C HIS A 272 13.42 1.58 -5.63
N GLY A 273 13.76 1.99 -4.40
CA GLY A 273 14.04 1.07 -3.30
C GLY A 273 12.82 0.39 -2.68
N ARG A 274 11.58 0.71 -3.10
CA ARG A 274 10.34 0.27 -2.41
C ARG A 274 9.35 -0.57 -3.25
N GLY A 275 9.77 -1.16 -4.36
CA GLY A 275 8.92 -2.10 -5.12
C GLY A 275 7.82 -1.39 -5.95
N PRO A 276 6.59 -1.94 -6.07
CA PRO A 276 5.59 -1.56 -7.08
C PRO A 276 4.87 -0.21 -6.82
N LEU A 277 5.50 0.73 -6.11
CA LEU A 277 4.94 2.05 -5.86
C LEU A 277 5.13 2.99 -7.05
N ALA A 278 6.23 2.87 -7.78
CA ALA A 278 6.57 3.77 -8.88
C ALA A 278 5.48 3.89 -9.97
N PRO A 279 4.74 2.82 -10.35
CA PRO A 279 3.61 2.91 -11.28
C PRO A 279 2.45 3.81 -10.84
N LEU A 280 2.37 4.18 -9.55
CA LEU A 280 1.40 5.15 -9.04
C LEU A 280 1.76 6.59 -9.40
N PHE A 281 3.05 6.88 -9.65
CA PHE A 281 3.58 8.22 -9.87
C PHE A 281 3.96 8.45 -11.33
N ILE A 282 4.46 7.42 -12.02
CA ILE A 282 5.05 7.51 -13.35
C ILE A 282 4.18 6.80 -14.38
N ASP A 283 3.97 7.44 -15.53
CA ASP A 283 3.11 6.94 -16.61
C ASP A 283 3.85 5.96 -17.53
N SER A 284 4.17 4.78 -17.00
CA SER A 284 4.75 3.69 -17.80
C SER A 284 4.50 2.32 -17.18
N GLY A 285 4.88 1.27 -17.90
CA GLY A 285 4.85 -0.11 -17.39
C GLY A 285 5.90 -0.32 -16.30
N GLU A 286 5.63 -1.23 -15.35
CA GLU A 286 6.51 -1.47 -14.19
C GLU A 286 7.97 -1.79 -14.61
N HIS A 287 8.14 -2.60 -15.66
CA HIS A 287 9.46 -2.94 -16.20
C HIS A 287 10.21 -1.69 -16.72
N ASN A 288 9.55 -0.88 -17.54
CA ASN A 288 10.13 0.34 -18.12
C ASN A 288 10.47 1.38 -17.05
N ILE A 289 9.64 1.50 -16.01
CA ILE A 289 9.92 2.39 -14.87
C ILE A 289 11.16 1.92 -14.13
N ARG A 290 11.27 0.62 -13.87
CA ARG A 290 12.42 0.05 -13.17
C ARG A 290 13.71 0.27 -13.94
N GLN A 291 13.72 -0.07 -15.23
CA GLN A 291 14.86 0.15 -16.11
C GLN A 291 15.25 1.63 -16.14
N MET A 292 14.29 2.54 -16.31
CA MET A 292 14.57 3.97 -16.27
C MET A 292 15.21 4.39 -14.94
N LEU A 293 14.71 3.91 -13.80
CA LEU A 293 15.28 4.28 -12.50
C LEU A 293 16.67 3.66 -12.28
N ASP A 294 16.93 2.46 -12.81
CA ASP A 294 18.26 1.83 -12.83
C ASP A 294 19.26 2.67 -13.65
N ASP A 295 18.85 3.16 -14.84
CA ASP A 295 19.67 4.02 -15.71
C ASP A 295 20.01 5.39 -15.08
N LEU A 296 19.12 5.89 -14.22
CA LEU A 296 19.30 7.17 -13.52
C LEU A 296 20.18 7.03 -12.27
N ALA A 297 20.20 5.84 -11.66
CA ALA A 297 21.03 5.53 -10.49
C ALA A 297 22.46 5.12 -10.86
N SER A 298 22.70 4.81 -12.15
CA SER A 298 24.01 4.54 -12.75
C SER A 298 24.71 5.84 -13.16
#